data_AF-A0A1Y5KEB5-F1
#
_entry.id   AF-A0A1Y5KEB5-F1
#
_cell.length_a   1.000
_cell.length_b   1.000
_cell.length_c   1.000
_cell.angle_alpha   90.00
_cell.angle_beta   90.00
_cell.angle_gamma   90.00
#
_symmetry.space_group_name_H-M   'P 1'
#
loop_
_entity.id
_entity.type
_entity.pdbx_description
1 polymer ?
#
loop_
_entity_poly.entity_id
_entity_poly.type
_entity_poly.pdbx_seq_one_letter_code
_entity_poly.pdbx_strand_id
1 'polypeptide(L)' 'MAAGLGAHYAAHDSALFYTNAAGVPWTASYIQAKGDPIADLYEDIAAEEKARATYQWLIDLTDDVDCSGVASFVSL' A
#
# COMPACT_ATOMS: atom_id res chain seq x y z
N MET A 1 -15.10 -17.67 9.13
CA MET A 1 -13.88 -18.24 8.52
C MET A 1 -12.70 -17.48 9.09
N ALA A 2 -11.57 -18.13 9.40
CA ALA A 2 -10.40 -17.44 9.93
C ALA A 2 -9.84 -16.46 8.87
N ALA A 3 -9.42 -15.26 9.27
CA ALA A 3 -9.00 -14.18 8.37
C ALA A 3 -7.68 -14.42 7.59
N GLY A 4 -7.15 -15.66 7.56
CA GLY A 4 -5.94 -16.00 6.81
C GLY A 4 -4.61 -15.49 7.41
N LEU A 5 -4.64 -14.77 8.54
CA LEU A 5 -3.46 -14.10 9.11
C LEU A 5 -2.56 -14.99 10.00
N GLY A 6 -2.90 -16.27 10.16
CA GLY A 6 -2.18 -17.16 11.09
C GLY A 6 -0.69 -17.31 10.80
N ALA A 7 -0.31 -17.37 9.51
CA ALA A 7 1.10 -17.45 9.11
C ALA A 7 1.89 -16.18 9.47
N HIS A 8 1.26 -15.01 9.34
CA HIS A 8 1.88 -13.74 9.72
C HIS A 8 2.14 -13.69 11.23
N TYR A 9 1.13 -13.95 12.05
CA TYR A 9 1.26 -13.93 13.51
C TYR A 9 2.24 -15.01 14.04
N ALA A 10 2.35 -16.16 13.36
CA ALA A 10 3.33 -17.18 13.73
C ALA A 10 4.78 -16.75 13.48
N ALA A 11 5.04 -16.00 12.41
CA ALA A 11 6.39 -15.58 12.01
C ALA A 11 6.81 -14.24 12.65
N HIS A 12 5.86 -13.34 12.88
CA HIS A 12 6.13 -11.94 13.24
C HIS A 12 5.40 -11.49 14.51
N ASP A 13 4.56 -12.33 15.13
CA ASP A 13 3.65 -11.94 16.21
C ASP A 13 2.88 -10.66 15.81
N SER A 14 2.88 -9.63 16.66
CA SER A 14 2.25 -8.33 16.43
C SER A 14 3.17 -7.31 15.74
N ALA A 15 4.39 -7.72 15.36
CA ALA A 15 5.35 -6.83 14.72
C ALA A 15 4.94 -6.50 13.27
N LEU A 16 5.27 -5.28 12.85
CA LEU A 16 5.14 -4.88 11.44
C LEU A 16 6.16 -5.65 10.59
N PHE A 17 5.71 -6.11 9.43
CA PHE A 17 6.56 -6.73 8.43
C PHE A 17 6.27 -6.16 7.05
N TYR A 18 7.32 -6.02 6.23
CA TYR A 18 7.25 -5.35 4.94
C TYR A 18 6.67 -6.27 3.85
N THR A 19 5.39 -6.59 3.95
CA THR A 19 4.63 -7.35 2.95
C THR A 19 3.36 -6.61 2.54
N ASN A 20 2.93 -6.78 1.30
CA ASN A 20 1.61 -6.31 0.89
C ASN A 20 0.48 -7.18 1.50
N ALA A 21 -0.79 -6.81 1.26
CA ALA A 21 -1.96 -7.51 1.80
C ALA A 21 -2.08 -9.00 1.36
N ALA A 22 -1.36 -9.41 0.31
CA ALA A 22 -1.29 -10.79 -0.16
C ALA A 22 -0.08 -11.57 0.42
N GLY A 23 0.71 -10.95 1.29
CA GLY A 23 1.89 -11.56 1.90
C GLY A 23 3.15 -11.54 1.02
N VAL A 24 3.19 -10.77 -0.06
CA VAL A 24 4.38 -10.64 -0.92
C VAL A 24 5.35 -9.63 -0.29
N PRO A 25 6.61 -10.00 -0.03
CA PRO A 25 7.59 -9.07 0.53
C PRO A 25 7.86 -7.89 -0.39
N TRP A 26 8.08 -6.72 0.22
CA TRP A 26 8.59 -5.56 -0.49
C TRP A 26 9.95 -5.89 -1.11
N THR A 27 10.17 -5.45 -2.35
CA THR A 27 11.47 -5.61 -3.01
C THR A 27 11.84 -4.34 -3.77
N ALA A 28 13.15 -4.17 -3.99
CA ALA A 28 13.67 -3.07 -4.78
C ALA A 28 13.18 -3.06 -6.24
N SER A 29 12.60 -4.16 -6.75
CA SER A 29 12.04 -4.21 -8.11
C SER A 29 10.84 -3.28 -8.31
N TYR A 30 10.24 -2.78 -7.22
CA TYR A 30 9.14 -1.81 -7.27
C TYR A 30 9.60 -0.37 -7.48
N ILE A 31 10.90 -0.10 -7.37
CA ILE A 31 11.50 1.20 -7.65
C ILE A 31 11.97 1.20 -9.10
N GLN A 32 11.61 2.22 -9.87
CA GLN A 32 12.26 2.51 -11.14
C GLN A 32 12.99 3.84 -11.04
N ALA A 33 14.06 3.96 -11.82
CA ALA A 33 14.80 5.19 -12.00
C ALA A 33 15.49 5.09 -13.36
N LYS A 34 15.00 5.84 -14.34
CA LYS A 34 15.55 5.82 -15.70
C LYS A 34 16.67 6.85 -15.86
N GLY A 35 16.66 7.91 -15.06
CA GLY A 35 17.59 9.02 -15.16
C GLY A 35 17.20 10.05 -16.23
N ASP A 36 16.00 9.89 -16.82
CA ASP A 36 15.36 10.89 -17.67
C ASP A 36 14.25 11.56 -16.87
N PRO A 37 14.41 12.85 -16.49
CA PRO A 37 13.46 13.54 -15.63
C PRO A 37 12.01 13.53 -16.16
N ILE A 38 11.80 13.51 -17.47
CA ILE A 38 10.45 13.50 -18.03
C ILE A 38 9.81 12.13 -17.83
N ALA A 39 10.53 11.06 -18.20
CA ALA A 39 10.06 9.69 -18.03
C ALA A 39 9.82 9.34 -16.56
N ASP A 40 10.75 9.75 -15.67
CA ASP A 40 10.66 9.51 -14.24
C ASP A 40 9.43 10.23 -13.64
N LEU A 41 9.14 11.48 -14.04
CA LEU A 41 7.93 12.19 -13.59
C LEU A 41 6.63 11.55 -14.08
N TYR A 42 6.59 11.05 -15.31
CA TYR A 42 5.41 10.33 -15.81
C TYR A 42 5.13 9.05 -15.01
N GLU A 43 6.20 8.36 -14.63
CA GLU A 43 6.07 7.19 -13.79
C GLU A 43 5.60 7.53 -12.38
N ASP A 44 6.21 8.53 -11.75
CA ASP A 44 5.85 8.97 -10.39
C ASP A 44 4.36 9.37 -10.32
N ILE A 45 3.88 10.13 -11.31
CA ILE A 45 2.46 10.52 -11.39
C ILE A 45 1.57 9.29 -11.56
N ALA A 46 1.96 8.32 -12.40
CA ALA A 46 1.19 7.10 -12.59
C ALA A 46 1.19 6.20 -11.34
N ALA A 47 2.28 6.20 -10.57
CA ALA A 47 2.37 5.51 -9.29
C ALA A 47 1.47 6.17 -8.23
N GLU A 48 1.49 7.50 -8.16
CA GLU A 48 0.64 8.28 -7.25
C GLU A 48 -0.84 8.07 -7.55
N GLU A 49 -1.25 8.08 -8.81
CA GLU A 49 -2.64 7.85 -9.20
C GLU A 49 -3.13 6.45 -8.83
N LYS A 50 -2.26 5.43 -8.91
CA LYS A 50 -2.57 4.08 -8.42
C LYS A 50 -2.67 4.03 -6.89
N ALA A 51 -1.83 4.76 -6.18
CA ALA A 51 -1.89 4.87 -4.73
C ALA A 51 -3.21 5.54 -4.30
N ARG A 52 -3.55 6.68 -4.91
CA ARG A 52 -4.83 7.39 -4.71
C ARG A 52 -6.05 6.48 -4.91
N ALA A 53 -6.07 5.72 -6.00
CA ALA A 53 -7.16 4.76 -6.26
C ALA A 53 -7.23 3.66 -5.18
N THR A 54 -6.09 3.18 -4.70
CA THR A 54 -6.02 2.20 -3.61
C THR A 54 -6.57 2.78 -2.30
N TYR A 55 -6.24 4.02 -1.97
CA TYR A 55 -6.78 4.69 -0.78
C TYR A 55 -8.29 4.87 -0.84
N GLN A 56 -8.83 5.24 -2.00
CA GLN A 56 -10.28 5.34 -2.17
C GLN A 56 -10.96 3.98 -1.90
N TRP A 57 -10.39 2.87 -2.38
CA TRP A 57 -10.93 1.55 -2.09
C TRP A 57 -10.84 1.18 -0.60
N LEU A 58 -9.78 1.59 0.09
CA LEU A 58 -9.65 1.37 1.54
C LEU A 58 -10.69 2.16 2.33
N ILE A 59 -10.96 3.41 1.93
CA ILE A 59 -12.03 4.24 2.52
C ILE A 59 -13.39 3.55 2.34
N ASP A 60 -13.66 3.03 1.14
CA ASP A 60 -14.93 2.37 0.84
C ASP A 60 -15.09 1.01 1.56
N LEU A 61 -13.99 0.39 1.97
CA LEU A 61 -13.98 -0.95 2.60
C LEU A 61 -14.11 -0.90 4.13
N THR A 62 -13.81 0.24 4.77
CA THR A 62 -13.76 0.37 6.24
C THR A 62 -14.94 1.18 6.78
N ASP A 63 -15.47 0.78 7.93
CA ASP A 63 -16.42 1.55 8.73
C ASP A 63 -15.76 2.30 9.91
N ASP A 64 -14.46 2.04 10.14
CA ASP A 64 -13.64 2.74 11.14
C ASP A 64 -13.29 4.17 10.68
N VAL A 65 -13.69 5.14 11.49
CA VAL A 65 -13.48 6.58 11.26
C VAL A 65 -12.00 6.96 11.32
N ASP A 66 -11.21 6.32 12.17
CA ASP A 66 -9.78 6.64 12.32
C ASP A 66 -9.00 6.13 11.10
N CYS A 67 -9.32 4.93 10.60
CA CYS A 67 -8.73 4.39 9.37
C CYS A 67 -9.08 5.21 8.13
N SER A 68 -10.36 5.58 7.98
CA SER A 68 -10.82 6.38 6.84
C SER A 68 -10.30 7.82 6.91
N GLY A 69 -10.13 8.40 8.10
CA GLY A 69 -9.54 9.73 8.30
C GLY A 69 -8.10 9.82 7.81
N VAL A 70 -7.27 8.83 8.13
CA VAL A 70 -5.87 8.77 7.65
C VAL A 70 -5.81 8.54 6.15
N ALA A 71 -6.61 7.60 5.61
CA ALA A 71 -6.63 7.31 4.19
C ALA A 71 -7.11 8.51 3.35
N SER A 72 -8.08 9.27 3.85
CA SER A 72 -8.57 10.49 3.22
C SER A 72 -7.48 11.57 3.14
N PHE A 73 -6.74 11.79 4.24
CA PHE A 73 -5.63 12.76 4.27
C PHE A 73 -4.56 12.47 3.22
N VAL A 74 -4.18 11.20 3.03
CA VAL A 74 -3.13 10.83 2.06
C VAL A 74 -3.63 10.65 0.63
N SER A 75 -4.94 10.80 0.39
CA SER A 75 -5.54 10.69 -0.95
C SER A 75 -5.75 12.04 -1.67
N LEU A 76 -5.45 13.16 -0.98
CA LEU A 76 -5.58 14.55 -1.44
C LEU A 76 -4.27 15.05 -2.09
#